data_AF-A0A2T2WGG5-F1
#
_entry.id   AF-A0A2T2WGG5-F1
#
_cell.length_a   1.000
_cell.length_b   1.000
_cell.length_c   1.000
_cell.angle_alpha   90.00
_cell.angle_beta   90.00
_cell.angle_gamma   90.00
#
_symmetry.space_group_name_H-M   'P 1'
#
loop_
_entity.id
_entity.type
_entity.pdbx_description
1 polymer ?
#
loop_
_entity_poly.entity_id
_entity_poly.type
_entity_poly.pdbx_seq_one_letter_code
_entity_poly.pdbx_strand_id
1 'polypeptide(L)' 'YSPHLNLIERLWKFVKAECLHGRYYPKFGPFKQAIIDCLADTSGRHQAQLNTLLTLNFPIFKSGA' A
#
# COMPACT_ATOMS: atom_id res chain seq x y z
N TYR A 1 5.58 -6.80 -17.51
CA TYR A 1 5.29 -6.37 -16.13
C TYR A 1 3.83 -5.94 -16.08
N SER A 2 3.03 -6.42 -15.12
CA SER A 2 1.60 -6.04 -15.03
C SER A 2 1.37 -5.16 -13.79
N PRO A 3 1.26 -3.83 -13.96
CA PRO A 3 1.21 -2.86 -12.85
C PRO A 3 -0.04 -3.00 -11.97
N HIS A 4 -1.08 -3.65 -12.49
CA HIS A 4 -2.30 -3.96 -11.74
C HIS A 4 -2.21 -5.27 -10.94
N LEU A 5 -1.17 -6.09 -11.09
CA LEU A 5 -1.02 -7.35 -10.34
C LEU A 5 -0.23 -7.21 -9.03
N ASN A 6 0.57 -6.16 -8.89
CA ASN A 6 1.52 -6.10 -7.79
C ASN A 6 0.91 -5.47 -6.54
N LEU A 7 0.29 -6.29 -5.70
CA LEU A 7 -0.29 -5.89 -4.41
C LEU A 7 0.74 -5.21 -3.50
N ILE A 8 1.99 -5.66 -3.52
CA ILE A 8 3.07 -5.09 -2.71
C ILE A 8 3.40 -3.67 -3.16
N GLU A 9 3.43 -3.40 -4.46
CA GLU A 9 3.63 -2.02 -4.97
C GLU A 9 2.48 -1.10 -4.60
N ARG A 10 1.23 -1.59 -4.65
CA ARG A 10 0.07 -0.80 -4.23
C ARG A 10 0.18 -0.45 -2.75
N LEU A 11 0.47 -1.43 -1.90
CA LEU A 11 0.72 -1.21 -0.47
C LEU A 11 1.85 -0.20 -0.25
N TRP A 12 2.95 -0.32 -0.99
CA TRP A 12 4.09 0.58 -0.86
C TRP A 12 3.76 2.02 -1.26
N LYS A 13 2.95 2.23 -2.30
CA LYS A 13 2.44 3.56 -2.66
C LYS A 13 1.60 4.15 -1.55
N PHE A 14 0.73 3.36 -0.93
CA PHE A 14 -0.09 3.77 0.21
C PHE A 14 0.76 4.19 1.41
N VAL A 15 1.71 3.34 1.84
CA VAL A 15 2.62 3.64 2.97
C VAL A 15 3.38 4.95 2.72
N LYS A 16 3.89 5.14 1.50
CA LYS A 16 4.56 6.40 1.13
C LYS A 16 3.62 7.61 1.24
N ALA A 17 2.37 7.48 0.82
CA ALA A 17 1.40 8.57 0.89
C ALA A 17 1.01 8.91 2.33
N GLU A 18 0.79 7.92 3.19
CA GLU A 18 0.28 8.13 4.55
C GLU A 18 1.36 8.59 5.54
N CYS A 19 2.52 7.92 5.58
CA CYS A 19 3.50 8.17 6.65
C CYS A 19 4.82 8.82 6.19
N LEU A 20 5.07 8.88 4.88
CA LEU A 20 6.33 9.42 4.32
C LEU A 20 6.14 10.69 3.48
N HIS A 21 4.93 10.98 2.98
CA HIS A 21 4.69 12.13 2.12
C HIS A 21 4.95 13.43 2.88
N GLY A 22 5.84 14.28 2.35
CA GLY A 22 6.14 15.59 2.92
C GLY A 22 6.87 15.55 4.27
N ARG A 23 7.34 14.37 4.71
CA ARG A 23 8.09 14.21 5.96
C ARG A 23 9.55 13.88 5.68
N TYR A 24 10.44 14.73 6.18
CA TYR A 24 11.87 14.46 6.14
C TYR A 24 12.31 13.74 7.42
N TYR A 25 12.94 12.58 7.26
CA TYR A 25 13.52 11.82 8.37
C TYR A 25 15.05 11.93 8.30
N PRO A 26 15.70 12.67 9.22
CA PRO A 26 17.15 12.87 9.19
C PRO A 26 17.94 11.61 9.58
N LYS A 27 17.27 10.60 10.15
CA LYS A 27 17.86 9.35 10.61
C LYS A 27 17.03 8.16 10.16
N PHE A 28 17.70 7.04 9.90
CA PHE A 28 17.05 5.80 9.47
C PHE A 28 16.09 5.22 10.53
N GLY A 29 16.40 5.35 11.82
CA GLY A 29 15.56 4.83 12.90
C GLY A 29 14.12 5.38 12.85
N PRO A 30 13.93 6.71 12.92
CA PRO A 30 12.62 7.35 12.77
C PRO A 30 11.92 7.01 11.45
N PHE A 31 12.65 6.94 10.33
CA PHE A 31 12.10 6.54 9.03
C PHE A 31 11.50 5.13 9.07
N LYS A 32 12.27 4.16 9.58
CA LYS A 32 11.84 2.77 9.72
C LYS A 32 10.65 2.66 10.67
N GLN A 33 10.69 3.38 11.79
CA GLN A 33 9.62 3.33 12.78
C GLN A 33 8.30 3.86 12.22
N ALA A 34 8.32 4.97 11.48
CA ALA A 34 7.12 5.50 10.82
C ALA A 34 6.46 4.52 9.84
N ILE A 35 7.27 3.69 9.15
CA ILE A 35 6.74 2.61 8.30
C ILE A 35 6.10 1.51 9.15
N ILE A 36 6.77 1.06 10.22
CA ILE A 36 6.25 0.02 11.12
C ILE A 36 4.94 0.46 11.76
N ASP A 37 4.87 1.69 12.27
CA ASP A 37 3.68 2.25 12.91
C ASP A 37 2.51 2.34 11.91
N CYS A 38 2.79 2.79 10.68
CA CYS A 38 1.79 2.83 9.60
C CYS A 38 1.26 1.44 9.24
N LEU A 39 2.12 0.42 9.27
CA LEU A 39 1.73 -0.97 9.00
C LEU A 39 0.98 -1.59 10.19
N ALA A 40 1.29 -1.19 11.42
CA ALA A 40 0.58 -1.64 12.62
C ALA A 40 -0.87 -1.11 12.68
N ASP A 41 -1.12 0.11 12.18
CA ASP A 41 -2.46 0.72 12.11
C ASP A 41 -3.28 0.29 10.87
N THR A 42 -2.81 -0.70 10.12
CA THR A 42 -3.53 -1.24 8.94
C THR A 42 -4.88 -1.86 9.29
N SER A 43 -5.01 -2.41 10.51
CA SER A 43 -6.27 -3.00 11.00
C SER A 43 -7.18 -1.98 11.71
N GLY A 44 -6.69 -0.75 11.89
CA GLY A 44 -7.42 0.35 12.51
C GLY A 44 -7.99 1.31 11.48
N ARG A 45 -7.53 2.56 11.47
CA ARG A 45 -8.14 3.62 10.65
C ARG A 45 -8.00 3.38 9.14
N HIS A 46 -7.04 2.56 8.73
CA HIS A 46 -6.69 2.32 7.34
C HIS A 46 -7.35 1.08 6.72
N GLN A 47 -8.08 0.30 7.51
CA GLN A 47 -8.59 -1.01 7.10
C GLN A 47 -9.51 -0.92 5.87
N ALA A 48 -10.48 0.00 5.87
CA ALA A 48 -11.43 0.13 4.76
C ALA A 48 -10.73 0.51 3.44
N GLN A 49 -9.79 1.46 3.50
CA GLN A 49 -9.04 1.91 2.33
C GLN A 49 -8.08 0.82 1.81
N LEU A 50 -7.43 0.09 2.72
CA LEU A 50 -6.55 -1.03 2.38
C LEU A 50 -7.32 -2.19 1.76
N ASN A 51 -8.51 -2.50 2.27
CA ASN A 51 -9.36 -3.54 1.68
C ASN A 51 -9.66 -3.24 0.21
N THR A 52 -10.05 -2.01 -0.12
CA THR A 52 -10.27 -1.61 -1.52
C THR A 52 -8.98 -1.66 -2.35
N LEU A 53 -7.87 -1.15 -1.80
CA LEU A 53 -6.60 -1.01 -2.51
C LEU A 53 -5.92 -2.36 -2.80
N LEU A 54 -6.05 -3.31 -1.87
CA LEU A 54 -5.52 -4.67 -1.96
C LEU A 54 -6.51 -5.67 -2.60
N THR A 55 -7.72 -5.22 -2.96
CA THR A 55 -8.65 -6.07 -3.71
C THR A 55 -8.09 -6.37 -5.10
N LEU A 56 -8.07 -7.66 -5.42
CA LEU A 56 -7.63 -8.20 -6.69
C LEU A 56 -8.74 -8.05 -7.74
N ASN A 57 -8.77 -6.90 -8.41
CA ASN A 57 -9.65 -6.67 -9.56
C ASN A 57 -8.98 -7.20 -10.83
N PHE A 58 -9.07 -8.52 -11.04
CA PHE A 58 -8.65 -9.14 -12.29
C PHE A 58 -9.79 -9.06 -13.31
N PRO A 59 -9.62 -8.35 -14.44
CA PRO A 59 -10.57 -8.48 -15.53
C PRO A 59 -10.53 -9.92 -16.05
N ILE A 60 -11.67 -10.60 -16.01
CA ILE A 60 -11.83 -11.93 -16.59
C ILE A 60 -11.89 -11.74 -18.11
N PHE A 61 -10.83 -12.12 -18.81
CA PHE A 61 -10.86 -12.19 -20.26
C PHE A 61 -11.73 -13.38 -20.66
N LYS A 62 -12.87 -13.12 -21.30
CA LYS A 62 -13.63 -14.19 -21.96
C LYS A 62 -12.82 -14.63 -23.18
N SER A 63 -12.41 -15.89 -23.21
CA SER A 63 -11.88 -16.51 -24.42
C SER A 63 -13.02 -16.55 -25.45
N GLY A 64 -12.82 -15.89 -26.59
CA GLY A 64 -13.79 -15.89 -27.67
C GLY A 64 -13.98 -17.31 -28.20
N ALA A 65 -15.23 -17.75 -28.27
CA ALA A 65 -15.67 -18.91 -29.04
C ALA A 65 -15.78 -18.54 -30.53
#